data_AF-A0A1A3KE22-F1
#
_entry.id   AF-A0A1A3KE22-F1
#
_cell.length_a   1.000
_cell.length_b   1.000
_cell.length_c   1.000
_cell.angle_alpha   90.00
_cell.angle_beta   90.00
_cell.angle_gamma   90.00
#
_symmetry.space_group_name_H-M   'P 1'
#
loop_
_entity.id
_entity.type
_entity.pdbx_description
1 polymer ?
#
loop_
_entity_poly.entity_id
_entity_poly.type
_entity_poly.pdbx_seq_one_letter_code
_entity_poly.pdbx_strand_id
1 'polypeptide(L)'
;MISWPALGTRVTLRYRRPPGSVPPLSDAVGRLLTVEPTARVQTKSGAIVEVAPADVVALRVLTDAPVRTAHIRALEHAAAAAWRGTEHTWLDGWLLRAHGPVLAANSAVPLDVSARMDTVPAIAAWYTSRGLTPRLAIPDRLLPTPPDPACETVEQVLVRDLEADPAPREPGPQPRPDEGPVHAAVSDAPDGTRWVGLSATPSGDAGRCEELLVWGASRGATRAHVAVAETDSTTAAQSLGFRLHHRRRYVLPSVR
;
A
#
# COMPACT_ATOMS: atom_id res chain seq x y z
N MET A 1 -31.74 3.34 15.87
CA MET A 1 -31.39 3.25 14.44
C MET A 1 -29.87 3.19 14.37
N ILE A 2 -29.31 2.22 13.66
CA ILE A 2 -27.85 2.08 13.54
C ILE A 2 -27.32 3.18 12.62
N SER A 3 -26.27 3.87 13.05
CA SER A 3 -25.54 4.81 12.18
C SER A 3 -24.58 4.01 11.31
N TRP A 4 -24.74 4.11 9.99
CA TRP A 4 -23.91 3.39 9.03
C TRP A 4 -22.69 4.22 8.64
N PRO A 5 -21.47 3.65 8.64
CA PRO A 5 -20.29 4.33 8.16
C PRO A 5 -20.28 4.41 6.63
N ALA A 6 -19.35 5.17 6.07
CA ALA A 6 -19.13 5.22 4.63
C ALA A 6 -18.86 3.82 4.05
N LEU A 7 -19.30 3.58 2.82
CA LEU A 7 -18.99 2.34 2.09
C LEU A 7 -17.47 2.17 1.96
N GLY A 8 -17.01 0.92 1.93
CA GLY A 8 -15.58 0.55 1.98
C GLY A 8 -14.98 0.51 3.39
N THR A 9 -15.69 1.02 4.41
CA THR A 9 -15.26 0.96 5.81
C THR A 9 -15.26 -0.47 6.32
N ARG A 10 -14.21 -0.85 7.05
CA ARG A 10 -14.14 -2.15 7.71
C ARG A 10 -15.02 -2.13 8.96
N VAL A 11 -15.97 -3.05 9.04
CA VAL A 11 -16.94 -3.14 10.14
C VAL A 11 -17.00 -4.55 10.70
N THR A 12 -17.48 -4.65 11.93
CA THR A 12 -18.10 -5.86 12.46
C THR A 12 -19.61 -5.60 12.59
N LEU A 13 -20.41 -6.47 11.98
CA LEU A 13 -21.86 -6.49 12.10
C LEU A 13 -22.26 -7.68 12.95
N ARG A 14 -23.04 -7.45 14.00
CA ARG A 14 -23.79 -8.50 14.69
C ARG A 14 -25.23 -8.45 14.22
N TYR A 15 -25.79 -9.57 13.79
CA TYR A 15 -27.12 -9.61 13.18
C TYR A 15 -27.94 -10.83 13.60
N ARG A 16 -29.26 -10.70 13.49
CA ARG A 16 -30.23 -11.79 13.71
C ARG A 16 -30.21 -12.74 12.54
N ARG A 17 -30.13 -14.03 12.84
CA ARG A 17 -30.33 -15.11 11.87
C ARG A 17 -31.84 -15.40 11.73
N PRO A 18 -32.27 -16.13 10.68
CA PRO A 18 -33.66 -16.53 10.54
C PRO A 18 -34.22 -17.19 11.81
N PRO A 19 -35.50 -16.96 12.16
CA PRO A 19 -36.13 -17.56 13.32
C PRO A 19 -35.90 -19.08 13.38
N GLY A 20 -35.53 -19.59 14.56
CA GLY A 20 -35.17 -21.00 14.76
C GLY A 20 -33.68 -21.34 14.59
N SER A 21 -32.85 -20.38 14.18
CA SER A 21 -31.40 -20.58 14.10
C SER A 21 -30.75 -20.74 15.49
N VAL A 22 -29.80 -21.68 15.59
CA VAL A 22 -28.92 -21.83 16.77
C VAL A 22 -27.46 -21.68 16.31
N PRO A 23 -26.70 -20.68 16.82
CA PRO A 23 -27.16 -19.56 17.65
C PRO A 23 -28.10 -18.61 16.88
N PRO A 24 -28.94 -17.80 17.59
CA PRO A 24 -29.89 -16.87 16.96
C PRO A 24 -29.24 -15.60 16.38
N LEU A 25 -28.00 -15.32 16.80
CA LEU A 25 -27.20 -14.19 16.31
C LEU A 25 -25.94 -14.73 15.63
N SER A 26 -25.42 -13.96 14.67
CA SER A 26 -24.11 -14.19 14.06
C SER A 26 -23.35 -12.87 13.92
N ASP A 27 -22.05 -12.98 13.70
CA ASP A 27 -21.18 -11.85 13.45
C ASP A 27 -20.57 -11.94 12.04
N ALA A 28 -20.45 -10.81 11.35
CA ALA A 28 -19.77 -10.68 10.08
C ALA A 28 -18.70 -9.58 10.18
N VAL A 29 -17.47 -9.90 9.79
CA VAL A 29 -16.34 -8.96 9.82
C VAL A 29 -15.80 -8.77 8.41
N GLY A 30 -15.82 -7.53 7.91
CA GLY A 30 -15.46 -7.27 6.52
C GLY A 30 -15.62 -5.80 6.11
N ARG A 31 -15.55 -5.52 4.81
CA ARG A 31 -15.81 -4.20 4.25
C ARG A 31 -17.30 -4.04 3.95
N LEU A 32 -17.90 -2.93 4.38
CA LEU A 32 -19.27 -2.57 4.04
C LEU A 32 -19.37 -2.16 2.58
N LEU A 33 -20.12 -2.89 1.76
CA LEU A 33 -20.25 -2.61 0.32
C LEU A 33 -21.52 -1.83 -0.02
N THR A 34 -22.63 -2.16 0.64
CA THR A 34 -23.93 -1.50 0.47
C THR A 34 -24.66 -1.49 1.82
N VAL A 35 -25.63 -0.60 1.96
CA VAL A 35 -26.52 -0.53 3.14
C VAL A 35 -27.97 -0.82 2.74
N GLU A 36 -28.46 -0.18 1.67
CA GLU A 36 -29.81 -0.38 1.17
C GLU A 36 -29.81 -0.99 -0.24
N PRO A 37 -30.80 -1.85 -0.57
CA PRO A 37 -31.87 -2.36 0.30
C PRO A 37 -31.37 -3.43 1.30
N THR A 38 -30.14 -3.91 1.13
CA THR A 38 -29.54 -4.94 1.96
C THR A 38 -28.11 -4.55 2.31
N ALA A 39 -27.76 -4.72 3.58
CA ALA A 39 -26.41 -4.49 4.05
C ALA A 39 -25.51 -5.64 3.59
N ARG A 40 -24.52 -5.35 2.75
CA ARG A 40 -23.58 -6.34 2.22
C ARG A 40 -22.21 -6.11 2.83
N VAL A 41 -21.65 -7.15 3.45
CA VAL A 41 -20.28 -7.13 4.00
C VAL A 41 -19.43 -8.18 3.32
N GLN A 42 -18.38 -7.73 2.64
CA GLN A 42 -17.37 -8.63 2.09
C GLN A 42 -16.36 -8.99 3.16
N THR A 43 -16.36 -10.25 3.56
CA THR A 43 -15.42 -10.80 4.54
C THR A 43 -14.00 -10.91 3.95
N LYS A 44 -13.01 -11.16 4.80
CA LYS A 44 -11.61 -11.33 4.37
C LYS A 44 -11.40 -12.46 3.35
N SER A 45 -12.30 -13.45 3.29
CA SER A 45 -12.25 -14.56 2.33
C SER A 45 -12.92 -14.24 1.00
N GLY A 46 -13.41 -13.01 0.81
CA GLY A 46 -14.18 -12.61 -0.37
C GLY A 46 -15.67 -12.97 -0.30
N ALA A 47 -16.10 -13.77 0.68
CA ALA A 47 -17.51 -14.11 0.84
C ALA A 47 -18.34 -12.87 1.20
N ILE A 48 -19.49 -12.70 0.55
CA ILE A 48 -20.46 -11.65 0.83
C ILE A 48 -21.46 -12.16 1.87
N VAL A 49 -21.57 -11.46 3.00
CA VAL A 49 -22.66 -11.65 3.96
C VAL A 49 -23.71 -10.59 3.70
N GLU A 50 -24.94 -11.02 3.45
CA GLU A 50 -26.09 -10.15 3.20
C GLU A 50 -27.03 -10.17 4.40
N VAL A 51 -27.39 -8.98 4.89
CA VAL A 51 -28.21 -8.82 6.09
C VAL A 51 -29.23 -7.71 5.86
N ALA A 52 -30.50 -7.94 6.21
CA ALA A 52 -31.48 -6.86 6.22
C ALA A 52 -31.05 -5.80 7.25
N PRO A 53 -31.04 -4.49 6.92
CA PRO A 53 -30.62 -3.45 7.87
C PRO A 53 -31.35 -3.50 9.22
N ALA A 54 -32.61 -3.94 9.23
CA ALA A 54 -33.42 -4.12 10.44
C ALA A 54 -32.97 -5.29 11.35
N ASP A 55 -32.27 -6.27 10.79
CA ASP A 55 -31.75 -7.43 11.53
C ASP A 55 -30.38 -7.20 12.15
N VAL A 56 -29.71 -6.11 11.78
CA VAL A 56 -28.45 -5.71 12.43
C VAL A 56 -28.76 -5.19 13.83
N VAL A 57 -28.11 -5.79 14.83
CA VAL A 57 -28.29 -5.45 16.25
C VAL A 57 -27.11 -4.67 16.82
N ALA A 58 -25.92 -4.81 16.24
CA ALA A 58 -24.77 -3.99 16.59
C ALA A 58 -23.85 -3.80 15.37
N LEU A 59 -23.27 -2.61 15.28
CA LEU A 59 -22.27 -2.24 14.28
C LEU A 59 -21.09 -1.59 15.00
N ARG A 60 -19.87 -2.02 14.68
CA ARG A 60 -18.65 -1.34 15.11
C ARG A 60 -17.70 -1.15 13.95
N VAL A 61 -17.20 0.07 13.78
CA VAL A 61 -16.11 0.38 12.86
C VAL A 61 -14.82 -0.23 13.41
N LEU A 62 -14.11 -0.97 12.56
CA LEU A 62 -12.82 -1.55 12.87
C LEU A 62 -11.73 -0.71 12.21
N THR A 63 -10.59 -0.61 12.88
CA THR A 63 -9.35 -0.19 12.23
C THR A 63 -8.97 -1.18 11.14
N ASP A 64 -8.17 -0.73 10.18
CA ASP A 64 -7.63 -1.61 9.15
C ASP A 64 -6.92 -2.82 9.77
N ALA A 65 -6.91 -3.93 9.04
CA ALA A 65 -6.25 -5.14 9.51
C ALA A 65 -4.78 -4.84 9.83
N PRO A 66 -4.22 -5.37 10.94
CA PRO A 66 -2.83 -5.14 11.28
C PRO A 66 -1.91 -5.53 10.12
N VAL A 67 -1.11 -4.56 9.65
CA VAL A 67 -0.11 -4.79 8.62
C VAL A 67 1.06 -5.56 9.22
N ARG A 68 1.30 -6.77 8.73
CA ARG A 68 2.40 -7.64 9.18
C ARG A 68 3.71 -7.25 8.51
N THR A 69 4.83 -7.46 9.20
CA THR A 69 6.19 -7.26 8.68
C THR A 69 6.40 -7.92 7.31
N ALA A 70 5.87 -9.13 7.11
CA ALA A 70 5.93 -9.82 5.81
C ALA A 70 5.21 -9.06 4.69
N HIS A 71 4.04 -8.46 4.96
CA HIS A 71 3.30 -7.66 3.96
C HIS A 71 4.04 -6.35 3.64
N ILE A 72 4.67 -5.72 4.65
CA ILE A 72 5.52 -4.53 4.44
C ILE A 72 6.67 -4.90 3.51
N ARG A 73 7.38 -5.98 3.82
CA ARG A 73 8.51 -6.48 3.04
C ARG A 73 8.10 -6.81 1.60
N ALA A 74 6.98 -7.52 1.42
CA ALA A 74 6.47 -7.88 0.10
C ALA A 74 6.14 -6.64 -0.77
N LEU A 75 5.48 -5.64 -0.19
CA LEU A 75 5.19 -4.38 -0.89
C LEU A 75 6.46 -3.60 -1.22
N GLU A 76 7.41 -3.50 -0.29
CA GLU A 76 8.67 -2.78 -0.54
C GLU A 76 9.53 -3.47 -1.60
N HIS A 77 9.48 -4.79 -1.71
CA HIS A 77 10.07 -5.53 -2.85
C HIS A 77 9.40 -5.15 -4.16
N ALA A 78 8.06 -5.14 -4.23
CA ALA A 78 7.35 -4.74 -5.44
C ALA A 78 7.66 -3.28 -5.82
N ALA A 79 7.66 -2.36 -4.86
CA ALA A 79 7.99 -0.95 -5.09
C ALA A 79 9.44 -0.79 -5.58
N ALA A 80 10.39 -1.52 -5.00
CA ALA A 80 11.78 -1.55 -5.45
C ALA A 80 11.95 -2.12 -6.86
N ALA A 81 11.19 -3.16 -7.21
CA ALA A 81 11.22 -3.79 -8.51
C ALA A 81 10.63 -2.88 -9.61
N ALA A 82 9.63 -2.07 -9.27
CA ALA A 82 9.05 -1.05 -10.14
C ALA A 82 10.02 0.12 -10.36
N TRP A 83 10.72 0.56 -9.32
CA TRP A 83 11.60 1.73 -9.33
C TRP A 83 13.03 1.35 -8.93
N ARG A 84 13.73 0.66 -9.84
CA ARG A 84 15.03 0.02 -9.54
C ARG A 84 16.21 0.99 -9.38
N GLY A 85 16.12 2.19 -9.95
CA GLY A 85 17.31 2.99 -10.23
C GLY A 85 18.11 2.41 -11.40
N THR A 86 19.05 3.17 -11.96
CA THR A 86 19.89 2.68 -13.08
C THR A 86 21.06 1.84 -12.58
N GLU A 87 21.47 2.02 -11.32
CA GLU A 87 22.45 1.18 -10.65
C GLU A 87 21.88 0.64 -9.35
N HIS A 88 22.01 -0.67 -9.14
CA HIS A 88 21.54 -1.32 -7.93
C HIS A 88 22.37 -2.55 -7.57
N THR A 89 22.50 -2.86 -6.28
CA THR A 89 23.14 -4.08 -5.79
C THR A 89 22.50 -4.59 -4.52
N TRP A 90 22.57 -5.90 -4.31
CA TRP A 90 22.27 -6.51 -3.02
C TRP A 90 23.51 -6.49 -2.13
N LEU A 91 23.31 -6.23 -0.84
CA LEU A 91 24.34 -6.28 0.19
C LEU A 91 23.71 -6.71 1.53
N ASP A 92 24.01 -7.91 2.00
CA ASP A 92 23.54 -8.47 3.29
C ASP A 92 22.06 -8.25 3.59
N GLY A 93 21.20 -8.49 2.60
CA GLY A 93 19.74 -8.34 2.72
C GLY A 93 19.20 -6.93 2.47
N TRP A 94 20.08 -5.96 2.22
CA TRP A 94 19.73 -4.65 1.71
C TRP A 94 19.76 -4.62 0.19
N LEU A 95 18.80 -3.92 -0.41
CA LEU A 95 18.88 -3.52 -1.82
C LEU A 95 19.27 -2.05 -1.87
N LEU A 96 20.47 -1.79 -2.39
CA LEU A 96 21.01 -0.45 -2.62
C LEU A 96 20.64 -0.03 -4.04
N ARG A 97 20.17 1.20 -4.20
CA ARG A 97 19.75 1.76 -5.49
C ARG A 97 20.25 3.19 -5.64
N ALA A 98 20.64 3.55 -6.86
CA ALA A 98 21.17 4.85 -7.23
C ALA A 98 20.65 5.33 -8.60
N HIS A 99 20.72 6.64 -8.80
CA HIS A 99 20.32 7.36 -10.01
C HIS A 99 18.86 7.07 -10.45
N GLY A 100 17.97 6.85 -9.48
CA GLY A 100 16.54 6.73 -9.68
C GLY A 100 15.83 8.09 -9.73
N PRO A 101 14.57 8.14 -10.23
CA PRO A 101 13.82 9.37 -10.33
C PRO A 101 13.18 9.82 -8.99
N VAL A 102 13.09 8.92 -8.01
CA VAL A 102 12.46 9.15 -6.71
C VAL A 102 13.43 8.86 -5.57
N LEU A 103 13.18 9.44 -4.38
CA LEU A 103 14.06 9.28 -3.21
C LEU A 103 14.26 7.80 -2.84
N ALA A 104 13.20 7.01 -2.87
CA ALA A 104 13.23 5.56 -2.62
C ALA A 104 14.15 4.80 -3.58
N ALA A 105 14.19 5.22 -4.85
CA ALA A 105 15.03 4.63 -5.89
C ALA A 105 16.50 5.11 -5.84
N ASN A 106 16.81 6.00 -4.88
CA ASN A 106 18.15 6.50 -4.56
C ASN A 106 18.57 6.18 -3.12
N SER A 107 17.98 5.15 -2.50
CA SER A 107 18.19 4.81 -1.09
C SER A 107 18.30 3.29 -0.91
N ALA A 108 19.03 2.87 0.12
CA ALA A 108 19.12 1.47 0.53
C ALA A 108 17.87 1.08 1.32
N VAL A 109 17.29 -0.08 1.04
CA VAL A 109 16.10 -0.59 1.73
C VAL A 109 16.32 -2.02 2.24
N PRO A 110 15.91 -2.37 3.47
CA PRO A 110 16.14 -3.68 4.06
C PRO A 110 15.07 -4.68 3.60
N LEU A 111 15.26 -5.26 2.42
CA LEU A 111 14.25 -6.10 1.78
C LEU A 111 14.31 -7.56 2.20
N ASP A 112 15.45 -8.08 2.63
CA ASP A 112 15.54 -9.43 3.20
C ASP A 112 15.45 -9.43 4.73
N VAL A 113 15.02 -10.56 5.29
CA VAL A 113 14.98 -10.76 6.75
C VAL A 113 16.37 -10.76 7.38
N SER A 114 17.42 -11.02 6.60
CA SER A 114 18.82 -10.99 7.03
C SER A 114 19.38 -9.58 7.19
N ALA A 115 18.67 -8.54 6.75
CA ALA A 115 19.15 -7.15 6.81
C ALA A 115 19.44 -6.74 8.25
N ARG A 116 20.64 -6.16 8.47
CA ARG A 116 21.12 -5.73 9.78
C ARG A 116 21.74 -4.34 9.71
N MET A 117 21.81 -3.69 10.88
CA MET A 117 22.37 -2.34 11.01
C MET A 117 23.91 -2.32 11.00
N ASP A 118 24.58 -3.46 11.21
CA ASP A 118 26.04 -3.59 11.10
C ASP A 118 26.53 -3.47 9.65
N THR A 119 25.67 -3.69 8.65
CA THR A 119 25.95 -3.46 7.21
C THR A 119 26.05 -1.97 6.84
N VAL A 120 25.53 -1.06 7.67
CA VAL A 120 25.39 0.37 7.34
C VAL A 120 26.69 1.07 6.91
N PRO A 121 27.87 0.83 7.53
CA PRO A 121 29.12 1.41 7.07
C PRO A 121 29.49 1.02 5.62
N ALA A 122 29.24 -0.25 5.24
CA ALA A 122 29.49 -0.72 3.88
C ALA A 122 28.49 -0.12 2.87
N ILE A 123 27.23 0.06 3.28
CA ILE A 123 26.23 0.78 2.49
C ILE A 123 26.69 2.22 2.26
N ALA A 124 27.18 2.89 3.31
CA ALA A 124 27.64 4.27 3.20
C ALA A 124 28.82 4.40 2.22
N ALA A 125 29.80 3.51 2.33
CA ALA A 125 30.94 3.46 1.39
C ALA A 125 30.49 3.27 -0.07
N TRP A 126 29.48 2.42 -0.32
CA TRP A 126 28.94 2.20 -1.66
C TRP A 126 28.38 3.50 -2.27
N TYR A 127 27.59 4.26 -1.52
CA TYR A 127 27.07 5.56 -2.00
C TYR A 127 28.16 6.62 -2.13
N THR A 128 29.04 6.75 -1.14
CA THR A 128 30.11 7.77 -1.16
C THR A 128 31.09 7.56 -2.31
N SER A 129 31.41 6.31 -2.65
CA SER A 129 32.27 6.01 -3.83
C SER A 129 31.67 6.47 -5.16
N ARG A 130 30.36 6.75 -5.19
CA ARG A 130 29.61 7.28 -6.35
C ARG A 130 29.32 8.78 -6.23
N GLY A 131 29.85 9.45 -5.20
CA GLY A 131 29.55 10.86 -4.93
C GLY A 131 28.10 11.12 -4.49
N LEU A 132 27.43 10.09 -3.97
CA LEU A 132 26.03 10.17 -3.55
C LEU A 132 25.91 10.25 -2.02
N THR A 133 24.86 10.92 -1.55
CA THR A 133 24.49 10.91 -0.13
C THR A 133 24.00 9.51 0.26
N PRO A 134 24.61 8.85 1.26
CA PRO A 134 24.13 7.57 1.73
C PRO A 134 22.79 7.75 2.43
N ARG A 135 21.72 7.18 1.88
CA ARG A 135 20.38 7.21 2.47
C ARG A 135 19.88 5.81 2.72
N LEU A 136 19.33 5.60 3.92
CA LEU A 136 18.59 4.39 4.27
C LEU A 136 17.10 4.71 4.26
N ALA A 137 16.33 3.97 3.48
CA ALA A 137 14.87 4.00 3.49
C ALA A 137 14.38 2.82 4.34
N ILE A 138 14.05 3.09 5.61
CA ILE A 138 13.69 2.08 6.61
C ILE A 138 12.16 2.07 6.79
N PRO A 139 11.45 1.03 6.31
CA PRO A 139 10.04 0.87 6.59
C PRO A 139 9.83 0.55 8.08
N ASP A 140 8.80 1.15 8.68
CA ASP A 140 8.43 0.93 10.07
C ASP A 140 8.32 -0.58 10.36
N ARG A 141 8.83 -1.01 11.51
CA ARG A 141 8.79 -2.41 12.02
C ARG A 141 9.70 -3.41 11.30
N LEU A 142 10.42 -3.05 10.23
CA LEU A 142 11.39 -3.97 9.62
C LEU A 142 12.72 -3.98 10.37
N LEU A 143 13.16 -2.81 10.82
CA LEU A 143 14.35 -2.61 11.64
C LEU A 143 14.03 -1.66 12.79
N PRO A 144 14.87 -1.59 13.84
CA PRO A 144 14.68 -0.64 14.93
C PRO A 144 14.50 0.78 14.37
N THR A 145 13.46 1.46 14.85
CA THR A 145 13.18 2.83 14.43
C THR A 145 14.34 3.72 14.87
N PRO A 146 14.97 4.47 13.96
CA PRO A 146 16.00 5.43 14.32
C PRO A 146 15.39 6.56 15.15
N PRO A 147 16.18 7.22 16.02
CA PRO A 147 15.72 8.40 16.74
C PRO A 147 15.35 9.51 15.74
N ASP A 148 14.26 10.24 16.00
CA ASP A 148 13.73 11.27 15.08
C ASP A 148 14.76 12.30 14.59
N PRO A 149 15.76 12.77 15.38
CA PRO A 149 16.78 13.70 14.90
C PRO A 149 17.66 13.18 13.76
N ALA A 150 17.71 11.87 13.53
CA ALA A 150 18.44 11.27 12.42
C ALA A 150 17.59 11.10 11.13
N CYS A 151 16.30 11.42 11.20
CA CYS A 151 15.34 11.25 10.11
C CYS A 151 15.30 12.51 9.24
N GLU A 152 15.67 12.38 7.96
CA GLU A 152 15.58 13.46 6.95
C GLU A 152 14.12 13.73 6.57
N THR A 153 13.36 12.66 6.33
CA THR A 153 11.94 12.74 5.98
C THR A 153 11.23 11.41 6.21
N VAL A 154 9.90 11.45 6.24
CA VAL A 154 9.04 10.27 6.36
C VAL A 154 8.07 10.26 5.19
N GLU A 155 7.89 9.09 4.60
CA GLU A 155 6.83 8.84 3.62
C GLU A 155 5.75 7.94 4.23
N GLN A 156 4.50 8.26 3.92
CA GLN A 156 3.35 7.41 4.11
C GLN A 156 3.15 6.58 2.84
N VAL A 157 3.27 5.26 2.96
CA VAL A 157 2.96 4.33 1.87
C VAL A 157 1.50 3.92 2.00
N LEU A 158 0.69 4.29 1.02
CA LEU A 158 -0.73 3.97 0.98
C LEU A 158 -1.02 2.90 -0.08
N VAL A 159 -2.05 2.10 0.16
CA VAL A 159 -2.46 1.01 -0.73
C VAL A 159 -3.95 1.03 -1.00
N ARG A 160 -4.34 0.53 -2.17
CA ARG A 160 -5.73 0.31 -2.62
C ARG A 160 -5.85 -1.10 -3.18
N ASP A 161 -6.90 -1.83 -2.83
CA ASP A 161 -7.26 -3.06 -3.55
C ASP A 161 -7.91 -2.67 -4.89
N LEU A 162 -7.53 -3.34 -5.96
CA LEU A 162 -8.13 -3.17 -7.29
C LEU A 162 -9.13 -4.30 -7.51
N GLU A 163 -10.34 -3.94 -7.91
CA GLU A 163 -11.31 -4.92 -8.38
C GLU A 163 -10.78 -5.52 -9.69
N ALA A 164 -10.83 -6.85 -9.81
CA ALA A 164 -10.62 -7.49 -11.09
C ALA A 164 -11.77 -7.06 -12.01
N ASP A 165 -11.51 -6.31 -13.08
CA ASP A 165 -12.56 -5.92 -14.03
C ASP A 165 -13.15 -7.21 -14.63
N PRO A 166 -14.43 -7.56 -14.34
CA PRO A 166 -15.01 -8.80 -14.80
C PRO A 166 -15.35 -8.77 -16.29
N ALA A 167 -15.25 -7.61 -16.95
CA ALA A 167 -15.56 -7.45 -18.37
C ALA A 167 -14.31 -6.96 -19.15
N PRO A 168 -14.02 -7.54 -20.33
CA PRO A 168 -13.11 -6.90 -21.27
C PRO A 168 -13.73 -5.58 -21.71
N ARG A 169 -13.23 -4.44 -21.20
CA ARG A 169 -13.52 -3.14 -21.80
C ARG A 169 -12.94 -3.11 -23.20
N GLU A 170 -13.67 -2.53 -24.15
CA GLU A 170 -13.08 -2.20 -25.45
C GLU A 170 -11.82 -1.36 -25.21
N PRO A 171 -10.69 -1.69 -25.87
CA PRO A 171 -9.44 -0.99 -25.66
C PRO A 171 -9.57 0.43 -26.20
N GLY A 172 -9.90 1.37 -25.32
CA GLY A 172 -9.63 2.79 -25.53
C GLY A 172 -8.12 3.03 -25.66
N PRO A 173 -7.70 4.28 -25.93
CA PRO A 173 -6.28 4.63 -25.94
C PRO A 173 -5.62 4.20 -24.63
N GLN A 174 -4.62 3.30 -24.69
CA GLN A 174 -3.91 2.88 -23.49
C GLN A 174 -3.06 4.06 -23.00
N PRO A 175 -3.12 4.40 -21.69
CA PRO A 175 -2.24 5.44 -21.16
C PRO A 175 -0.79 4.97 -21.28
N ARG A 176 0.09 5.89 -21.66
CA ARG A 176 1.54 5.66 -21.59
C ARG A 176 1.97 5.87 -20.14
N PRO A 177 2.35 4.81 -19.41
CA PRO A 177 2.51 4.87 -17.96
C PRO A 177 3.78 5.60 -17.54
N ASP A 178 4.65 5.96 -18.47
CA ASP A 178 5.94 6.63 -18.30
C ASP A 178 5.94 8.09 -18.77
N GLU A 179 4.81 8.60 -19.25
CA GLU A 179 4.65 9.99 -19.70
C GLU A 179 3.87 10.84 -18.67
N GLY A 180 3.96 12.17 -18.80
CA GLY A 180 3.15 13.10 -18.02
C GLY A 180 3.59 13.29 -16.55
N PRO A 181 2.76 13.91 -15.71
CA PRO A 181 3.15 14.28 -14.35
C PRO A 181 3.11 13.11 -13.35
N VAL A 182 2.34 12.06 -13.68
CA VAL A 182 2.20 10.85 -12.87
C VAL A 182 2.55 9.65 -13.73
N HIS A 183 3.50 8.85 -13.27
CA HIS A 183 3.91 7.61 -13.88
C HIS A 183 3.38 6.41 -13.09
N ALA A 184 3.29 5.25 -13.74
CA ALA A 184 2.96 3.98 -13.12
C ALA A 184 3.89 2.86 -13.58
N ALA A 185 4.07 1.87 -12.72
CA ALA A 185 4.78 0.64 -13.07
C ALA A 185 4.09 -0.56 -12.42
N VAL A 186 4.01 -1.67 -13.14
CA VAL A 186 3.50 -2.94 -12.62
C VAL A 186 4.66 -3.82 -12.21
N SER A 187 4.58 -4.39 -11.01
CA SER A 187 5.61 -5.27 -10.46
C SER A 187 4.99 -6.37 -9.61
N ASP A 188 5.72 -7.48 -9.48
CA ASP A 188 5.28 -8.64 -8.72
C ASP A 188 6.02 -8.67 -7.37
N ALA A 189 5.27 -8.87 -6.28
CA ALA A 189 5.82 -9.10 -4.96
C ALA A 189 6.23 -10.57 -4.78
N PRO A 190 7.16 -10.88 -3.85
CA PRO A 190 7.56 -12.27 -3.57
C PRO A 190 6.44 -13.19 -3.09
N ASP A 191 5.34 -12.63 -2.57
CA ASP A 191 4.15 -13.38 -2.16
C ASP A 191 3.16 -13.67 -3.32
N GLY A 192 3.54 -13.32 -4.56
CA GLY A 192 2.73 -13.49 -5.76
C GLY A 192 1.72 -12.36 -6.01
N THR A 193 1.63 -11.37 -5.11
CA THR A 193 0.75 -10.21 -5.33
C THR A 193 1.32 -9.34 -6.45
N ARG A 194 0.50 -9.07 -7.48
CA ARG A 194 0.85 -8.11 -8.54
C ARG A 194 0.35 -6.72 -8.18
N TRP A 195 1.26 -5.75 -8.20
CA TRP A 195 1.03 -4.38 -7.80
C TRP A 195 1.14 -3.42 -8.98
N VAL A 196 0.38 -2.33 -8.96
CA VAL A 196 0.67 -1.11 -9.72
C VAL A 196 1.13 -0.01 -8.76
N GLY A 197 2.33 0.50 -8.96
CA GLY A 197 2.89 1.60 -8.17
C GLY A 197 2.76 2.92 -8.92
N LEU A 198 2.19 3.95 -8.28
CA LEU A 198 2.15 5.32 -8.80
C LEU A 198 3.36 6.12 -8.30
N SER A 199 3.94 6.95 -9.15
CA SER A 199 5.15 7.75 -8.83
C SER A 199 4.86 8.98 -7.97
N ALA A 200 3.62 9.47 -7.97
CA ALA A 200 3.21 10.67 -7.28
C ALA A 200 1.74 10.58 -6.85
N THR A 201 1.35 11.42 -5.90
CA THR A 201 -0.03 11.54 -5.44
C THR A 201 -0.97 12.09 -6.50
N PRO A 202 -2.29 11.83 -6.38
CA PRO A 202 -3.30 12.38 -7.29
C PRO A 202 -3.56 13.88 -7.12
N SER A 203 -2.76 14.57 -6.31
CA SER A 203 -2.91 16.00 -6.00
C SER A 203 -2.48 16.84 -7.21
N GLY A 204 -3.39 16.95 -8.18
CA GLY A 204 -3.21 17.71 -9.43
C GLY A 204 -3.80 17.02 -10.66
N ASP A 205 -3.96 15.68 -10.62
CA ASP A 205 -4.42 14.90 -11.77
C ASP A 205 -5.06 13.56 -11.36
N ALA A 206 -6.20 13.63 -10.66
CA ALA A 206 -6.94 12.44 -10.22
C ALA A 206 -7.44 11.57 -11.39
N GLY A 207 -7.72 12.20 -12.54
CA GLY A 207 -8.14 11.50 -13.76
C GLY A 207 -7.05 10.58 -14.29
N ARG A 208 -5.83 11.10 -14.45
CA ARG A 208 -4.68 10.27 -14.85
C ARG A 208 -4.38 9.16 -13.85
N CYS A 209 -4.50 9.41 -12.55
CA CYS A 209 -4.32 8.35 -11.57
C CYS A 209 -5.34 7.21 -11.76
N GLU A 210 -6.63 7.50 -11.92
CA GLU A 210 -7.63 6.46 -12.21
C GLU A 210 -7.35 5.72 -13.52
N GLU A 211 -6.96 6.42 -14.59
CA GLU A 211 -6.56 5.79 -15.85
C GLU A 211 -5.39 4.81 -15.67
N LEU A 212 -4.38 5.19 -14.90
CA LEU A 212 -3.22 4.34 -14.60
C LEU A 212 -3.58 3.16 -13.69
N LEU A 213 -4.54 3.33 -12.78
CA LEU A 213 -5.04 2.24 -11.94
C LEU A 213 -5.84 1.21 -12.76
N VAL A 214 -6.70 1.68 -13.67
CA VAL A 214 -7.41 0.83 -14.64
C VAL A 214 -6.42 0.09 -15.54
N TRP A 215 -5.41 0.81 -16.05
CA TRP A 215 -4.32 0.19 -16.81
C TRP A 215 -3.58 -0.88 -16.00
N GLY A 216 -3.20 -0.60 -14.75
CA GLY A 216 -2.55 -1.57 -13.87
C GLY A 216 -3.41 -2.82 -13.66
N ALA A 217 -4.72 -2.64 -13.41
CA ALA A 217 -5.68 -3.73 -13.29
C ALA A 217 -5.77 -4.56 -14.59
N SER A 218 -5.78 -3.91 -15.76
CA SER A 218 -5.76 -4.59 -17.06
C SER A 218 -4.49 -5.44 -17.30
N ARG A 219 -3.39 -5.11 -16.60
CA ARG A 219 -2.16 -5.89 -16.56
C ARG A 219 -2.15 -6.95 -15.46
N GLY A 220 -3.27 -7.17 -14.78
CA GLY A 220 -3.44 -8.16 -13.73
C GLY A 220 -2.98 -7.71 -12.35
N ALA A 221 -2.70 -6.42 -12.14
CA ALA A 221 -2.48 -5.91 -10.79
C ALA A 221 -3.77 -5.99 -9.98
N THR A 222 -3.69 -6.60 -8.80
CA THR A 222 -4.83 -6.73 -7.87
C THR A 222 -4.76 -5.69 -6.76
N ARG A 223 -3.65 -4.97 -6.66
CA ARG A 223 -3.45 -3.89 -5.69
C ARG A 223 -2.64 -2.75 -6.29
N ALA A 224 -2.84 -1.57 -5.74
CA ALA A 224 -2.09 -0.38 -6.07
C ALA A 224 -1.40 0.20 -4.84
N HIS A 225 -0.28 0.89 -5.05
CA HIS A 225 0.39 1.64 -4.00
C HIS A 225 0.88 3.01 -4.47
N VAL A 226 1.02 3.94 -3.53
CA VAL A 226 1.64 5.26 -3.73
C VAL A 226 2.37 5.67 -2.45
N ALA A 227 3.51 6.34 -2.58
CA ALA A 227 4.23 6.94 -1.45
C ALA A 227 4.03 8.45 -1.46
N VAL A 228 3.81 9.03 -0.28
CA VAL A 228 3.50 10.45 -0.10
C VAL A 228 4.34 10.96 1.06
N ALA A 229 4.98 12.12 0.93
CA ALA A 229 5.69 12.69 2.08
C ALA A 229 4.70 12.95 3.23
N GLU A 230 5.10 12.69 4.48
CA GLU A 230 4.23 12.88 5.65
C GLU A 230 3.86 14.35 5.89
N THR A 231 4.61 15.28 5.30
CA THR A 231 4.29 16.71 5.27
C THR A 231 3.17 17.06 4.29
N ASP A 232 2.87 16.17 3.34
CA ASP A 232 1.90 16.41 2.28
C ASP A 232 0.53 15.81 2.64
N SER A 233 -0.52 16.39 2.07
CA SER A 233 -1.89 15.91 2.32
C SER A 233 -2.17 14.58 1.62
N THR A 234 -2.60 13.58 2.37
CA THR A 234 -3.06 12.29 1.82
C THR A 234 -4.51 12.31 1.33
N THR A 235 -5.23 13.43 1.45
CA THR A 235 -6.67 13.51 1.17
C THR A 235 -7.00 13.07 -0.27
N ALA A 236 -6.22 13.48 -1.26
CA ALA A 236 -6.46 13.10 -2.66
C ALA A 236 -6.32 11.57 -2.87
N ALA A 237 -5.31 10.96 -2.24
CA ALA A 237 -5.13 9.51 -2.29
C ALA A 237 -6.29 8.78 -1.57
N GLN A 238 -6.72 9.28 -0.42
CA GLN A 238 -7.84 8.74 0.34
C GLN A 238 -9.16 8.80 -0.44
N SER A 239 -9.42 9.89 -1.17
CA SER A 239 -10.58 10.02 -2.06
C SER A 239 -10.59 8.99 -3.18
N LEU A 240 -9.41 8.56 -3.65
CA LEU A 240 -9.26 7.43 -4.58
C LEU A 240 -9.27 6.06 -3.89
N GLY A 241 -9.58 5.98 -2.59
CA GLY A 241 -9.67 4.71 -1.85
C GLY A 241 -8.33 4.13 -1.38
N PHE A 242 -7.24 4.90 -1.46
CA PHE A 242 -5.98 4.51 -0.82
C PHE A 242 -6.05 4.67 0.70
N ARG A 243 -5.39 3.75 1.41
CA ARG A 243 -5.33 3.73 2.89
C ARG A 243 -3.91 3.48 3.34
N LEU A 244 -3.55 4.05 4.49
CA LEU A 244 -2.21 3.93 5.04
C LEU A 244 -1.86 2.45 5.29
N HIS A 245 -0.77 1.99 4.68
CA HIS A 245 -0.24 0.66 4.92
C HIS A 245 0.86 0.70 5.98
N HIS A 246 1.86 1.56 5.77
CA HIS A 246 2.97 1.75 6.68
C HIS A 246 3.68 3.06 6.38
N ARG A 247 4.68 3.42 7.19
CA ARG A 247 5.57 4.54 6.92
C ARG A 247 6.97 4.05 6.59
N ARG A 248 7.70 4.86 5.85
CA ARG A 248 9.11 4.65 5.51
C ARG A 248 9.90 5.90 5.90
N ARG A 249 10.93 5.71 6.71
CA ARG A 249 11.78 6.78 7.22
C ARG A 249 13.09 6.83 6.45
N TYR A 250 13.48 8.01 6.02
CA TYR A 250 14.74 8.25 5.36
C TYR A 250 15.76 8.77 6.35
N VAL A 251 16.89 8.07 6.44
CA VAL A 251 17.88 8.28 7.48
C VAL A 251 19.24 8.46 6.84
N LEU A 252 19.95 9.49 7.29
CA LEU A 252 21.35 9.68 6.96
C LEU A 252 22.18 8.89 7.99
N PRO A 253 22.89 7.83 7.58
CA PRO A 253 23.71 7.09 8.52
C PRO A 253 24.83 8.00 9.01
N SER A 254 25.01 8.07 10.32
CA SER A 254 26.17 8.72 10.91
C SER A 254 27.38 7.83 10.65
N VAL A 255 28.14 8.13 9.59
CA VAL A 255 29.43 7.50 9.35
C VAL A 255 30.42 8.16 10.29
N ARG A 256 30.67 7.54 11.45
CA ARG A 256 31.87 7.86 12.25
C ARG A 256 33.01 6.97 11.80
#